data_AF-A0A0M0BV69-F1
#
_entry.id   AF-A0A0M0BV69-F1
#
_cell.length_a   1.000
_cell.length_b   1.000
_cell.length_c   1.000
_cell.angle_alpha   90.00
_cell.angle_beta   90.00
_cell.angle_gamma   90.00
#
_symmetry.space_group_name_H-M   'P 1'
#
loop_
_entity.id
_entity.type
_entity.pdbx_description
1 polymer ?
#
loop_
_entity_poly.entity_id
_entity_poly.type
_entity_poly.pdbx_seq_one_letter_code
_entity_poly.pdbx_strand_id
1 'polypeptide(L)'
;PISWQLKYIRSGLADLIVVDEQCIRADTLEEAQKVKTPVIASSPKNCLNLHNRTSDPSKELVSDLVEGKVPGVLILDPDKVGEVAVEAVMAVAPKRNKFSVIPSIEEIATAGQACTGCNECIRACPNDQPIPEAMKAAAEGNLKPFSEIFDNCVGCARCDSACPKDFPLHSFMVRAGEDKSLSEKFMMRSGRGAIQDVEIRNVGGPIVLGEIPGVVAIVGCANYPDGNEAVAEIVEEFAKRRYIVVLSGCAAMSAAMVKDEEGRTVYEKYPGGFEAGGVLNVGSCVSNPHIAGAAIKIASIFAKRNLRGNYEEIADYIHNRVGAVGLAWGAMSQKAASIAAGFWRLGVPVIVGPHGSKYRRMLLGRADKKEDWYVYDARTGDKVYAGPTPEHLFTTAETKAEAIVMIAKLCLRPNDTSKGRSMKLTHYIDLHKRYYGVMPDDIHLFVRNKMDIPITMKPEILKILDDKNWEETGIPDPTLLKRMVRKKG
;
A
#
# COMPACT_ATOMS: atom_id res chain seq x y z
N PRO A 1 10.78 0.10 -4.25
CA PRO A 1 10.14 -0.27 -2.96
C PRO A 1 11.16 -0.87 -1.96
N ILE A 2 10.83 -0.93 -0.66
CA ILE A 2 11.75 -1.47 0.38
C ILE A 2 12.17 -2.93 0.12
N SER A 3 11.27 -3.75 -0.44
CA SER A 3 11.50 -5.17 -0.77
C SER A 3 12.60 -5.40 -1.83
N TRP A 4 13.04 -4.35 -2.50
CA TRP A 4 14.07 -4.41 -3.54
C TRP A 4 15.48 -4.06 -3.05
N GLN A 5 15.65 -3.55 -1.81
CA GLN A 5 16.96 -3.11 -1.33
C GLN A 5 18.00 -4.22 -1.43
N LEU A 6 17.72 -5.41 -0.87
CA LEU A 6 18.69 -6.50 -0.89
C LEU A 6 18.87 -7.09 -2.28
N LYS A 7 17.80 -7.15 -3.09
CA LYS A 7 17.86 -7.59 -4.49
C LYS A 7 18.83 -6.73 -5.30
N TYR A 8 18.72 -5.41 -5.13
CA TYR A 8 19.57 -4.42 -5.82
C TYR A 8 21.02 -4.42 -5.30
N ILE A 9 21.23 -4.63 -3.99
CA ILE A 9 22.60 -4.76 -3.44
C ILE A 9 23.26 -6.02 -4.00
N ARG A 10 22.59 -7.17 -3.89
CA ARG A 10 23.15 -8.48 -4.27
C ARG A 10 23.24 -8.73 -5.76
N SER A 11 22.51 -7.98 -6.59
CA SER A 11 22.73 -7.99 -8.04
C SER A 11 24.08 -7.38 -8.43
N GLY A 12 24.73 -6.65 -7.51
CA GLY A 12 26.02 -6.01 -7.75
C GLY A 12 25.95 -4.78 -8.66
N LEU A 13 24.75 -4.34 -9.06
CA LEU A 13 24.52 -3.21 -9.96
C LEU A 13 24.85 -1.85 -9.33
N ALA A 14 24.81 -1.75 -8.00
CA ALA A 14 25.05 -0.49 -7.30
C ALA A 14 26.54 -0.20 -7.22
N ASP A 15 27.06 0.78 -7.98
CA ASP A 15 28.46 1.20 -7.91
C ASP A 15 28.82 1.91 -6.60
N LEU A 16 27.86 2.59 -5.99
CA LEU A 16 27.96 3.23 -4.68
C LEU A 16 26.56 3.26 -4.04
N ILE A 17 26.49 3.11 -2.72
CA ILE A 17 25.23 3.20 -1.97
C ILE A 17 25.31 4.38 -1.01
N VAL A 18 24.34 5.30 -1.08
CA VAL A 18 24.13 6.31 -0.05
C VAL A 18 22.89 5.94 0.75
N VAL A 19 23.01 5.87 2.07
CA VAL A 19 21.87 5.62 2.97
C VAL A 19 21.59 6.83 3.85
N ASP A 20 20.30 7.11 4.06
CA ASP A 20 19.79 8.18 4.91
C ASP A 20 19.23 7.61 6.23
N GLU A 21 17.91 7.67 6.44
CA GLU A 21 17.23 7.15 7.61
C GLU A 21 15.88 6.51 7.30
N GLN A 22 15.50 5.58 8.18
CA GLN A 22 14.21 4.88 8.18
C GLN A 22 14.02 3.91 7.01
N CYS A 23 13.53 2.71 7.31
CA CYS A 23 13.27 1.68 6.29
C CYS A 23 14.53 1.26 5.51
N ILE A 24 15.72 1.45 6.07
CA ILE A 24 16.99 0.94 5.55
C ILE A 24 17.28 -0.38 6.26
N ARG A 25 17.82 -1.36 5.53
CA ARG A 25 18.25 -2.61 6.15
C ARG A 25 19.44 -2.37 7.08
N ALA A 26 19.44 -3.06 8.23
CA ALA A 26 20.53 -2.97 9.19
C ALA A 26 21.85 -3.58 8.66
N ASP A 27 21.75 -4.55 7.75
CA ASP A 27 22.88 -5.27 7.16
C ASP A 27 23.34 -4.67 5.81
N THR A 28 22.91 -3.44 5.46
CA THR A 28 23.30 -2.81 4.19
C THR A 28 24.81 -2.76 3.99
N LEU A 29 25.58 -2.41 5.03
CA LEU A 29 27.04 -2.36 4.93
C LEU A 29 27.65 -3.75 4.70
N GLU A 30 27.20 -4.76 5.45
CA GLU A 30 27.70 -6.14 5.35
C GLU A 30 27.41 -6.74 3.96
N GLU A 31 26.20 -6.51 3.46
CA GLU A 31 25.80 -6.99 2.13
C GLU A 31 26.49 -6.23 1.00
N ALA A 32 26.72 -4.91 1.17
CA ALA A 32 27.50 -4.11 0.21
C ALA A 32 28.96 -4.55 0.14
N GLN A 33 29.58 -4.94 1.26
CA GLN A 33 30.95 -5.46 1.30
C GLN A 33 31.10 -6.76 0.49
N LYS A 34 30.11 -7.66 0.55
CA LYS A 34 30.11 -8.93 -0.22
C LYS A 34 30.18 -8.66 -1.73
N VAL A 35 29.60 -7.55 -2.18
CA VAL A 35 29.59 -7.13 -3.59
C VAL A 35 30.58 -6.01 -3.91
N LYS A 36 31.49 -5.69 -2.97
CA LYS A 36 32.51 -4.64 -3.09
C LYS A 36 31.93 -3.26 -3.46
N THR A 37 30.72 -2.95 -2.97
CA THR A 37 30.10 -1.63 -3.11
C THR A 37 30.46 -0.73 -1.93
N PRO A 38 31.10 0.44 -2.14
CA PRO A 38 31.29 1.42 -1.09
C PRO A 38 29.97 2.02 -0.61
N VAL A 39 29.89 2.31 0.69
CA VAL A 39 28.70 2.87 1.34
C VAL A 39 28.98 4.23 1.96
N ILE A 40 28.08 5.20 1.77
CA ILE A 40 28.05 6.46 2.51
C ILE A 40 26.82 6.47 3.41
N ALA A 41 27.02 6.56 4.72
CA ALA A 41 25.95 6.87 5.66
C ALA A 41 25.83 8.38 5.82
N SER A 42 24.62 8.94 5.68
CA SER A 42 24.38 10.39 5.68
C SER A 42 23.47 10.90 6.80
N SER A 43 23.05 10.04 7.73
CA SER A 43 22.19 10.41 8.85
C SER A 43 22.79 9.96 10.19
N PRO A 44 22.70 10.80 11.24
CA PRO A 44 23.09 10.38 12.60
C PRO A 44 22.15 9.31 13.18
N LYS A 45 20.98 9.05 12.54
CA LYS A 45 20.05 8.00 12.97
C LYS A 45 20.41 6.62 12.44
N ASN A 46 21.26 6.53 11.41
CA ASN A 46 21.73 5.27 10.84
C ASN A 46 23.19 5.40 10.38
N CYS A 47 24.11 5.20 11.31
CA CYS A 47 25.55 5.35 11.04
C CYS A 47 26.21 4.09 10.47
N LEU A 48 25.52 2.95 10.45
CA LEU A 48 26.07 1.65 10.01
C LEU A 48 27.41 1.27 10.68
N ASN A 49 27.67 1.76 11.90
CA ASN A 49 28.95 1.63 12.60
C ASN A 49 30.18 2.16 11.82
N LEU A 50 29.95 3.08 10.87
CA LEU A 50 31.00 3.74 10.10
C LEU A 50 31.63 4.87 10.91
N HIS A 51 32.94 5.05 10.76
CA HIS A 51 33.64 6.17 11.37
C HIS A 51 33.12 7.49 10.80
N ASN A 52 32.86 8.47 11.68
CA ASN A 52 32.49 9.82 11.26
C ASN A 52 33.71 10.50 10.62
N ARG A 53 33.66 10.74 9.32
CA ARG A 53 34.72 11.42 8.56
C ARG A 53 34.23 12.75 7.99
N THR A 54 33.20 13.36 8.59
CA THR A 54 32.60 14.62 8.11
C THR A 54 33.62 15.76 8.03
N SER A 55 34.62 15.78 8.93
CA SER A 55 35.69 16.79 8.96
C SER A 55 36.71 16.66 7.84
N ASP A 56 36.80 15.49 7.23
CA ASP A 56 37.95 15.14 6.41
C ASP A 56 37.81 15.73 5.00
N PRO A 57 38.93 15.96 4.28
CA PRO A 57 38.88 16.50 2.92
C PRO A 57 38.13 15.57 1.97
N SER A 58 37.23 16.10 1.14
CA SER A 58 36.43 15.32 0.17
C SER A 58 37.31 14.45 -0.73
N LYS A 59 38.43 14.99 -1.21
CA LYS A 59 39.41 14.26 -2.04
C LYS A 59 39.98 13.00 -1.36
N GLU A 60 40.21 13.05 -0.05
CA GLU A 60 40.70 11.90 0.72
C GLU A 60 39.61 10.84 0.83
N LEU A 61 38.38 11.26 1.15
CA LEU A 61 37.22 10.36 1.23
C LEU A 61 36.95 9.65 -0.09
N VAL A 62 37.01 10.39 -1.21
CA VAL A 62 36.84 9.84 -2.55
C VAL A 62 37.93 8.81 -2.85
N SER A 63 39.21 9.13 -2.61
CA SER A 63 40.33 8.19 -2.81
C SER A 63 40.16 6.92 -1.97
N ASP A 64 39.81 7.06 -0.68
CA ASP A 64 39.62 5.93 0.23
C ASP A 64 38.51 4.98 -0.22
N LEU A 65 37.37 5.52 -0.67
CA LEU A 65 36.25 4.73 -1.21
C LEU A 65 36.60 4.07 -2.55
N VAL A 66 37.24 4.82 -3.46
CA VAL A 66 37.59 4.37 -4.82
C VAL A 66 38.69 3.29 -4.83
N GLU A 67 39.59 3.33 -3.85
CA GLU A 67 40.67 2.35 -3.65
C GLU A 67 40.23 1.17 -2.76
N GLY A 68 39.05 1.26 -2.14
CA GLY A 68 38.54 0.22 -1.25
C GLY A 68 39.33 0.09 0.05
N LYS A 69 40.01 1.17 0.49
CA LYS A 69 40.72 1.21 1.78
C LYS A 69 39.75 1.08 2.96
N VAL A 70 38.54 1.60 2.78
CA VAL A 70 37.42 1.46 3.72
C VAL A 70 36.17 0.97 2.99
N PRO A 71 35.30 0.18 3.64
CA PRO A 71 34.06 -0.29 3.04
C PRO A 71 32.99 0.81 2.96
N GLY A 72 33.18 1.91 3.68
CA GLY A 72 32.28 3.05 3.69
C GLY A 72 32.71 4.15 4.64
N VAL A 73 31.98 5.26 4.62
CA VAL A 73 32.22 6.44 5.47
C VAL A 73 30.90 7.03 5.98
N LEU A 74 30.93 7.65 7.16
CA LEU A 74 29.83 8.47 7.67
C LEU A 74 30.14 9.95 7.42
N ILE A 75 29.25 10.64 6.69
CA ILE A 75 29.36 12.07 6.36
C ILE A 75 28.03 12.73 6.72
N LEU A 76 28.04 13.66 7.67
CA LEU A 76 26.83 14.31 8.20
C LEU A 76 26.54 15.68 7.55
N ASP A 77 27.49 16.19 6.76
CA ASP A 77 27.34 17.42 5.99
C ASP A 77 26.71 17.09 4.61
N PRO A 78 25.47 17.53 4.34
CA PRO A 78 24.77 17.21 3.09
C PRO A 78 25.49 17.69 1.83
N ASP A 79 26.18 18.83 1.88
CA ASP A 79 26.88 19.38 0.71
C ASP A 79 28.08 18.49 0.37
N LYS A 80 28.82 18.06 1.40
CA LYS A 80 29.92 17.10 1.26
C LYS A 80 29.45 15.72 0.82
N VAL A 81 28.29 15.25 1.29
CA VAL A 81 27.70 13.98 0.82
C VAL A 81 27.47 14.04 -0.69
N GLY A 82 26.92 15.16 -1.20
CA GLY A 82 26.68 15.35 -2.63
C GLY A 82 27.97 15.30 -3.46
N GLU A 83 29.00 16.05 -3.05
CA GLU A 83 30.32 16.06 -3.69
C GLU A 83 30.96 14.65 -3.70
N VAL A 84 31.14 14.05 -2.52
CA VAL A 84 31.84 12.76 -2.37
C VAL A 84 31.09 11.64 -3.07
N ALA A 85 29.76 11.59 -2.98
CA ALA A 85 28.98 10.52 -3.63
C ALA A 85 29.13 10.55 -5.16
N VAL A 86 29.03 11.73 -5.77
CA VAL A 86 29.11 11.88 -7.23
C VAL A 86 30.52 11.60 -7.74
N GLU A 87 31.55 12.15 -7.09
CA GLU A 87 32.93 11.91 -7.51
C GLU A 87 33.34 10.44 -7.32
N ALA A 88 32.99 9.83 -6.18
CA ALA A 88 33.33 8.45 -5.90
C ALA A 88 32.62 7.48 -6.85
N VAL A 89 31.32 7.65 -7.12
CA VAL A 89 30.59 6.72 -8.01
C VAL A 89 31.13 6.75 -9.44
N MET A 90 31.49 7.93 -9.96
CA MET A 90 32.07 8.08 -11.31
C MET A 90 33.44 7.41 -11.44
N ALA A 91 34.22 7.35 -10.36
CA ALA A 91 35.52 6.71 -10.33
C ALA A 91 35.45 5.20 -10.01
N VAL A 92 34.42 4.76 -9.26
CA VAL A 92 34.19 3.34 -8.93
C VAL A 92 33.60 2.56 -10.11
N ALA A 93 32.63 3.14 -10.83
CA ALA A 93 31.89 2.44 -11.88
C ALA A 93 32.78 1.78 -12.97
N PRO A 94 33.81 2.45 -13.54
CA PRO A 94 34.69 1.83 -14.53
C PRO A 94 35.48 0.63 -13.98
N LYS A 95 35.81 0.63 -12.68
CA LYS A 95 36.54 -0.46 -12.03
C LYS A 95 35.66 -1.68 -11.77
N ARG A 96 34.35 -1.46 -11.63
CA ARG A 96 33.38 -2.50 -11.30
C ARG A 96 32.56 -3.02 -12.48
N ASN A 97 32.66 -2.42 -13.65
CA ASN A 97 31.88 -2.78 -14.84
C ASN A 97 32.01 -4.26 -15.30
N LYS A 98 33.01 -5.01 -14.83
CA LYS A 98 33.18 -6.45 -15.11
C LYS A 98 33.01 -7.34 -13.88
N PHE A 99 32.64 -6.77 -12.74
CA PHE A 99 32.54 -7.47 -11.48
C PHE A 99 31.15 -8.09 -11.34
N SER A 100 31.10 -9.42 -11.13
CA SER A 100 29.89 -10.13 -10.76
C SER A 100 30.18 -11.06 -9.59
N VAL A 101 29.21 -11.14 -8.68
CA VAL A 101 29.16 -12.06 -7.53
C VAL A 101 27.96 -12.98 -7.59
N ILE A 102 27.22 -12.94 -8.71
CA ILE A 102 26.01 -13.71 -8.88
C ILE A 102 26.42 -15.17 -9.14
N PRO A 103 25.89 -16.15 -8.40
CA PRO A 103 26.26 -17.56 -8.56
C PRO A 103 26.01 -18.08 -9.98
N SER A 104 26.86 -18.98 -10.45
CA SER A 104 26.67 -19.69 -11.71
C SER A 104 25.52 -20.69 -11.63
N ILE A 105 24.96 -21.10 -12.76
CA ILE A 105 23.86 -22.10 -12.78
C ILE A 105 24.38 -23.44 -12.25
N GLU A 106 25.63 -23.79 -12.55
CA GLU A 106 26.29 -25.00 -12.07
C GLU A 106 26.50 -24.98 -10.55
N GLU A 107 26.89 -23.85 -9.98
CA GLU A 107 26.99 -23.67 -8.52
C GLU A 107 25.64 -23.87 -7.84
N ILE A 108 24.58 -23.30 -8.42
CA ILE A 108 23.22 -23.45 -7.90
C ILE A 108 22.74 -24.91 -8.02
N ALA A 109 23.02 -25.58 -9.14
CA ALA A 109 22.66 -26.98 -9.32
C ALA A 109 23.38 -27.90 -8.34
N THR A 110 24.66 -27.64 -8.08
CA THR A 110 25.45 -28.36 -7.07
C THR A 110 24.88 -28.15 -5.67
N ALA A 111 24.50 -26.91 -5.32
CA ALA A 111 23.82 -26.61 -4.05
C ALA A 111 22.44 -27.29 -3.96
N GLY A 112 21.71 -27.35 -5.08
CA GLY A 112 20.45 -28.11 -5.24
C GLY A 112 20.61 -29.58 -4.88
N GLN A 113 21.62 -30.25 -5.44
CA GLN A 113 21.94 -31.65 -5.17
C GLN A 113 22.37 -31.90 -3.72
N ALA A 114 23.05 -30.92 -3.10
CA ALA A 114 23.47 -30.98 -1.70
C ALA A 114 22.37 -30.56 -0.70
N CYS A 115 21.23 -30.06 -1.18
CA CYS A 115 20.09 -29.68 -0.34
C CYS A 115 19.46 -30.91 0.30
N THR A 116 19.23 -30.84 1.62
CA THR A 116 18.64 -31.95 2.39
C THR A 116 17.11 -31.91 2.42
N GLY A 117 16.47 -30.87 1.86
CA GLY A 117 15.02 -30.70 1.94
C GLY A 117 14.50 -30.52 3.39
N CYS A 118 15.31 -29.95 4.28
CA CYS A 118 14.99 -29.85 5.71
C CYS A 118 13.88 -28.85 6.09
N ASN A 119 13.43 -28.01 5.14
CA ASN A 119 12.35 -27.03 5.31
C ASN A 119 12.62 -25.88 6.31
N GLU A 120 13.86 -25.67 6.77
CA GLU A 120 14.17 -24.53 7.65
C GLU A 120 14.01 -23.17 6.92
N CYS A 121 14.33 -23.12 5.63
CA CYS A 121 14.18 -21.92 4.82
C CYS A 121 12.72 -21.47 4.65
N ILE A 122 11.78 -22.41 4.46
CA ILE A 122 10.33 -22.10 4.37
C ILE A 122 9.79 -21.67 5.74
N ARG A 123 10.16 -22.36 6.83
CA ARG A 123 9.79 -21.96 8.21
C ARG A 123 10.25 -20.56 8.58
N ALA A 124 11.41 -20.14 8.08
CA ALA A 124 11.95 -18.81 8.31
C ALA A 124 11.36 -17.74 7.37
N CYS A 125 10.73 -18.14 6.26
CA CYS A 125 10.19 -17.21 5.29
C CYS A 125 8.93 -16.52 5.85
N PRO A 126 8.81 -15.18 5.78
CA PRO A 126 7.60 -14.50 6.25
C PRO A 126 6.35 -14.83 5.40
N ASN A 127 6.54 -15.31 4.17
CA ASN A 127 5.49 -15.59 3.19
C ASN A 127 5.46 -17.08 2.79
N ASP A 128 6.10 -17.97 3.57
CA ASP A 128 6.08 -19.43 3.35
C ASP A 128 6.43 -19.87 1.91
N GLN A 129 7.39 -19.19 1.27
CA GLN A 129 7.76 -19.45 -0.13
C GLN A 129 8.33 -20.88 -0.29
N PRO A 130 8.01 -21.57 -1.41
CA PRO A 130 8.38 -22.98 -1.67
C PRO A 130 9.85 -23.14 -2.10
N ILE A 131 10.77 -22.69 -1.23
CA ILE A 131 12.22 -22.73 -1.47
C ILE A 131 12.77 -24.17 -1.59
N PRO A 132 12.34 -25.15 -0.77
CA PRO A 132 12.80 -26.54 -0.91
C PRO A 132 12.48 -27.14 -2.29
N GLU A 133 11.29 -26.87 -2.82
CA GLU A 133 10.86 -27.29 -4.15
C GLU A 133 11.71 -26.62 -5.24
N ALA A 134 12.02 -25.33 -5.07
CA ALA A 134 12.92 -24.62 -5.97
C ALA A 134 14.36 -25.18 -5.95
N MET A 135 14.88 -25.54 -4.78
CA MET A 135 16.18 -26.21 -4.66
C MET A 135 16.20 -27.59 -5.34
N LYS A 136 15.11 -28.35 -5.23
CA LYS A 136 14.98 -29.65 -5.90
C LYS A 136 14.99 -29.49 -7.43
N ALA A 137 14.22 -28.55 -7.96
CA ALA A 137 14.22 -28.24 -9.39
C ALA A 137 15.60 -27.74 -9.86
N ALA A 138 16.26 -26.92 -9.04
CA ALA A 138 17.60 -26.41 -9.35
C ALA A 138 18.66 -27.52 -9.42
N ALA A 139 18.53 -28.62 -8.66
CA ALA A 139 19.42 -29.77 -8.75
C ALA A 139 19.49 -30.41 -10.16
N GLU A 140 18.43 -30.22 -10.94
CA GLU A 140 18.26 -30.65 -12.33
C GLU A 140 18.54 -29.52 -13.35
N GLY A 141 19.03 -28.36 -12.88
CA GLY A 141 19.32 -27.18 -13.70
C GLY A 141 18.13 -26.26 -13.98
N ASN A 142 16.96 -26.52 -13.39
CA ASN A 142 15.76 -25.71 -13.60
C ASN A 142 15.61 -24.60 -12.53
N LEU A 143 15.89 -23.35 -12.91
CA LEU A 143 15.77 -22.17 -12.03
C LEU A 143 14.40 -21.47 -12.08
N LYS A 144 13.45 -21.96 -12.90
CA LYS A 144 12.14 -21.31 -13.05
C LYS A 144 11.40 -21.12 -11.71
N PRO A 145 11.34 -22.11 -10.79
CA PRO A 145 10.67 -21.89 -9.50
C PRO A 145 11.34 -20.81 -8.64
N PHE A 146 12.67 -20.65 -8.72
CA PHE A 146 13.35 -19.54 -8.04
C PHE A 146 12.98 -18.18 -8.63
N SER A 147 12.79 -18.11 -9.94
CA SER A 147 12.33 -16.89 -10.64
C SER A 147 10.90 -16.52 -10.22
N GLU A 148 10.00 -17.50 -10.07
CA GLU A 148 8.63 -17.28 -9.59
C GLU A 148 8.62 -16.80 -8.11
N ILE A 149 9.49 -17.38 -7.26
CA ILE A 149 9.67 -16.91 -5.88
C ILE A 149 10.23 -15.48 -5.86
N PHE A 150 11.14 -15.13 -6.78
CA PHE A 150 11.76 -13.81 -6.83
C PHE A 150 10.73 -12.69 -6.91
N ASP A 151 9.62 -12.88 -7.61
CA ASP A 151 8.54 -11.88 -7.76
C ASP A 151 7.81 -11.59 -6.46
N ASN A 152 7.60 -12.63 -5.65
CA ASN A 152 6.86 -12.57 -4.38
C ASN A 152 7.77 -12.39 -3.16
N CYS A 153 9.08 -12.57 -3.33
CA CYS A 153 10.06 -12.45 -2.27
C CYS A 153 10.21 -10.99 -1.81
N VAL A 154 10.07 -10.76 -0.51
CA VAL A 154 10.27 -9.46 0.15
C VAL A 154 11.74 -9.10 0.37
N GLY A 155 12.68 -9.94 -0.07
CA GLY A 155 14.12 -9.66 -0.02
C GLY A 155 14.69 -9.60 1.39
N CYS A 156 14.21 -10.46 2.30
CA CYS A 156 14.60 -10.40 3.72
C CYS A 156 15.88 -11.18 4.06
N ALA A 157 16.23 -12.21 3.27
CA ALA A 157 17.32 -13.17 3.49
C ALA A 157 17.27 -13.97 4.81
N ARG A 158 16.10 -14.05 5.46
CA ARG A 158 15.91 -14.96 6.62
C ARG A 158 16.14 -16.43 6.26
N CYS A 159 15.88 -16.80 5.00
CA CYS A 159 16.12 -18.14 4.49
C CYS A 159 17.62 -18.48 4.44
N ASP A 160 18.48 -17.53 4.08
CA ASP A 160 19.93 -17.74 4.06
C ASP A 160 20.43 -18.10 5.46
N SER A 161 20.05 -17.30 6.47
CA SER A 161 20.46 -17.52 7.87
C SER A 161 19.89 -18.79 8.49
N ALA A 162 18.78 -19.30 7.95
CA ALA A 162 18.14 -20.53 8.43
C ALA A 162 18.70 -21.79 7.76
N CYS A 163 19.45 -21.66 6.65
CA CYS A 163 19.95 -22.81 5.92
C CYS A 163 21.11 -23.46 6.70
N PRO A 164 21.00 -24.73 7.15
CA PRO A 164 22.08 -25.40 7.90
C PRO A 164 23.30 -25.75 7.02
N LYS A 165 23.22 -25.48 5.71
CA LYS A 165 24.31 -25.63 4.74
C LYS A 165 24.89 -24.29 4.30
N ASP A 166 24.43 -23.18 4.90
CA ASP A 166 24.86 -21.82 4.60
C ASP A 166 24.72 -21.43 3.12
N PHE A 167 23.71 -21.97 2.43
CA PHE A 167 23.46 -21.63 1.04
C PHE A 167 22.90 -20.19 0.93
N PRO A 168 23.41 -19.37 0.00
CA PRO A 168 22.91 -18.01 -0.24
C PRO A 168 21.63 -18.04 -1.09
N LEU A 169 20.56 -18.62 -0.54
CA LEU A 169 19.28 -18.89 -1.22
C LEU A 169 18.69 -17.64 -1.89
N HIS A 170 18.77 -16.48 -1.24
CA HIS A 170 18.33 -15.23 -1.84
C HIS A 170 19.19 -14.81 -3.04
N SER A 171 20.50 -15.09 -3.05
CA SER A 171 21.34 -14.84 -4.23
C SER A 171 21.00 -15.80 -5.38
N PHE A 172 20.54 -17.02 -5.09
CA PHE A 172 20.01 -17.92 -6.13
C PHE A 172 18.74 -17.36 -6.77
N MET A 173 17.85 -16.76 -5.96
CA MET A 173 16.68 -16.03 -6.48
C MET A 173 17.08 -14.84 -7.35
N VAL A 174 18.09 -14.07 -6.94
CA VAL A 174 18.61 -12.94 -7.74
C VAL A 174 19.15 -13.42 -9.08
N ARG A 175 19.91 -14.54 -9.11
CA ARG A 175 20.39 -15.16 -10.36
C ARG A 175 19.23 -15.60 -11.24
N ALA A 176 18.24 -16.28 -10.66
CA ALA A 176 17.07 -16.78 -11.40
C ALA A 176 16.18 -15.65 -11.95
N GLY A 177 16.19 -14.48 -11.30
CA GLY A 177 15.46 -13.28 -11.72
C GLY A 177 16.30 -12.26 -12.50
N GLU A 178 17.54 -12.58 -12.89
CA GLU A 178 18.49 -11.60 -13.44
C GLU A 178 18.02 -11.00 -14.77
N ASP A 179 17.69 -11.83 -15.76
CA ASP A 179 17.21 -11.38 -17.08
C ASP A 179 15.96 -10.51 -16.95
N LYS A 180 15.05 -10.91 -16.05
CA LYS A 180 13.85 -10.16 -15.74
C LYS A 180 14.20 -8.80 -15.14
N SER A 181 15.04 -8.77 -14.12
CA SER A 181 15.44 -7.54 -13.43
C SER A 181 16.17 -6.55 -14.34
N LEU A 182 16.99 -7.03 -15.28
CA LEU A 182 17.72 -6.18 -16.24
C LEU A 182 16.83 -5.62 -17.34
N SER A 183 15.76 -6.34 -17.71
CA SER A 183 14.82 -5.93 -18.76
C SER A 183 13.63 -5.11 -18.23
N GLU A 184 13.37 -5.15 -16.93
CA GLU A 184 12.28 -4.44 -16.27
C GLU A 184 12.44 -2.92 -16.33
N LYS A 185 11.54 -2.26 -17.08
CA LYS A 185 11.42 -0.80 -17.15
C LYS A 185 9.97 -0.41 -16.96
N PHE A 186 9.71 0.48 -16.00
CA PHE A 186 8.37 0.86 -15.60
C PHE A 186 8.20 2.37 -15.53
N MET A 187 7.01 2.86 -15.89
CA MET A 187 6.65 4.26 -15.79
C MET A 187 5.83 4.50 -14.52
N MET A 188 6.38 5.27 -13.59
CA MET A 188 5.67 5.75 -12.42
C MET A 188 5.47 7.27 -12.56
N ARG A 189 4.23 7.75 -12.42
CA ARG A 189 3.98 9.19 -12.37
C ARG A 189 4.66 9.79 -11.13
N SER A 190 5.35 10.91 -11.28
CA SER A 190 6.00 11.61 -10.17
C SER A 190 5.01 12.01 -9.08
N GLY A 191 5.50 12.11 -7.84
CA GLY A 191 4.72 12.57 -6.71
C GLY A 191 4.22 14.00 -6.91
N ARG A 192 2.91 14.16 -7.10
CA ARG A 192 2.32 15.46 -7.47
C ARG A 192 1.97 16.38 -6.31
N GLY A 193 2.10 15.92 -5.07
CA GLY A 193 1.79 16.69 -3.88
C GLY A 193 0.29 16.83 -3.59
N ALA A 194 -0.11 17.99 -3.09
CA ALA A 194 -1.47 18.24 -2.62
C ALA A 194 -2.51 18.24 -3.74
N ILE A 195 -3.70 17.73 -3.42
CA ILE A 195 -4.88 17.85 -4.30
C ILE A 195 -5.29 19.32 -4.34
N GLN A 196 -5.59 19.87 -5.51
CA GLN A 196 -5.89 21.28 -5.66
C GLN A 196 -7.35 21.61 -5.29
N ASP A 197 -7.62 22.85 -4.90
CA ASP A 197 -8.98 23.27 -4.54
C ASP A 197 -9.94 23.20 -5.74
N VAL A 198 -9.45 23.43 -6.96
CA VAL A 198 -10.25 23.27 -8.18
C VAL A 198 -10.71 21.82 -8.35
N GLU A 199 -9.83 20.85 -8.09
CA GLU A 199 -10.18 19.43 -8.14
C GLU A 199 -11.21 19.10 -7.06
N ILE A 200 -11.02 19.60 -5.83
CA ILE A 200 -11.99 19.40 -4.74
C ILE A 200 -13.36 19.99 -5.07
N ARG A 201 -13.44 21.16 -5.72
CA ARG A 201 -14.73 21.75 -6.15
C ARG A 201 -15.42 20.86 -7.19
N ASN A 202 -14.66 20.24 -8.09
CA ASN A 202 -15.20 19.38 -9.14
C ASN A 202 -15.76 18.06 -8.59
N VAL A 203 -15.13 17.49 -7.55
CA VAL A 203 -15.51 16.16 -7.05
C VAL A 203 -16.20 16.14 -5.69
N GLY A 204 -16.16 17.24 -4.92
CA GLY A 204 -16.65 17.27 -3.54
C GLY A 204 -18.13 16.91 -3.41
N GLY A 205 -18.98 17.50 -4.25
CA GLY A 205 -20.40 17.15 -4.32
C GLY A 205 -20.63 15.71 -4.77
N PRO A 206 -20.11 15.30 -5.93
CA PRO A 206 -20.23 13.93 -6.40
C PRO A 206 -19.78 12.86 -5.40
N ILE A 207 -18.69 13.06 -4.64
CA ILE A 207 -18.25 12.13 -3.59
C ILE A 207 -19.26 12.08 -2.44
N VAL A 208 -19.71 13.25 -1.95
CA VAL A 208 -20.62 13.34 -0.79
C VAL A 208 -22.00 12.77 -1.09
N LEU A 209 -22.46 12.92 -2.34
CA LEU A 209 -23.74 12.37 -2.78
C LEU A 209 -23.65 10.89 -3.17
N GLY A 210 -22.43 10.33 -3.25
CA GLY A 210 -22.14 8.96 -3.65
C GLY A 210 -22.14 8.73 -5.16
N GLU A 211 -22.16 9.79 -5.97
CA GLU A 211 -22.09 9.68 -7.44
C GLU A 211 -20.70 9.25 -7.93
N ILE A 212 -19.67 9.71 -7.25
CA ILE A 212 -18.34 9.09 -7.29
C ILE A 212 -18.33 8.05 -6.16
N PRO A 213 -18.14 6.75 -6.46
CA PRO A 213 -18.30 5.69 -5.46
C PRO A 213 -17.41 5.84 -4.22
N GLY A 214 -16.22 6.42 -4.39
CA GLY A 214 -15.38 6.82 -3.27
C GLY A 214 -13.94 7.12 -3.68
N VAL A 215 -13.14 7.47 -2.67
CA VAL A 215 -11.69 7.65 -2.78
C VAL A 215 -11.00 6.41 -2.20
N VAL A 216 -10.18 5.75 -2.99
CA VAL A 216 -9.41 4.57 -2.57
C VAL A 216 -7.94 4.96 -2.46
N ALA A 217 -7.42 5.01 -1.25
CA ALA A 217 -6.04 5.37 -0.98
C ALA A 217 -5.17 4.11 -0.80
N ILE A 218 -4.37 3.76 -1.79
CA ILE A 218 -3.50 2.56 -1.78
C ILE A 218 -2.09 2.99 -1.43
N VAL A 219 -1.69 2.74 -0.19
CA VAL A 219 -0.50 3.35 0.45
C VAL A 219 0.32 2.29 1.18
N GLY A 220 1.38 2.73 1.84
CA GLY A 220 2.11 1.91 2.80
C GLY A 220 3.30 1.18 2.18
N CYS A 221 3.66 0.06 2.81
CA CYS A 221 4.93 -0.60 2.61
C CYS A 221 4.80 -1.81 1.64
N ALA A 222 5.92 -2.46 1.31
CA ALA A 222 5.98 -3.58 0.38
C ALA A 222 6.23 -4.94 1.05
N ASN A 223 5.49 -5.23 2.14
CA ASN A 223 5.44 -6.55 2.78
C ASN A 223 4.22 -7.34 2.29
N TYR A 224 4.11 -7.54 0.98
CA TYR A 224 2.92 -8.15 0.37
C TYR A 224 2.94 -9.67 0.55
N PRO A 225 1.79 -10.31 0.82
CA PRO A 225 1.68 -11.77 0.80
C PRO A 225 1.86 -12.32 -0.63
N ASP A 226 1.21 -11.67 -1.60
CA ASP A 226 1.05 -12.15 -2.98
C ASP A 226 1.81 -11.27 -3.99
N GLY A 227 2.96 -10.72 -3.59
CA GLY A 227 3.80 -9.90 -4.46
C GLY A 227 3.22 -8.53 -4.83
N ASN A 228 3.87 -7.87 -5.80
CA ASN A 228 3.54 -6.50 -6.21
C ASN A 228 2.27 -6.43 -7.09
N GLU A 229 1.96 -7.52 -7.81
CA GLU A 229 0.91 -7.55 -8.82
C GLU A 229 -0.48 -7.24 -8.26
N ALA A 230 -0.77 -7.79 -7.08
CA ALA A 230 -2.02 -7.55 -6.38
C ALA A 230 -2.33 -6.05 -6.20
N VAL A 231 -1.30 -5.22 -5.97
CA VAL A 231 -1.48 -3.77 -5.80
C VAL A 231 -1.96 -3.12 -7.11
N ALA A 232 -1.36 -3.48 -8.25
CA ALA A 232 -1.73 -2.94 -9.55
C ALA A 232 -3.14 -3.39 -9.98
N GLU A 233 -3.47 -4.66 -9.73
CA GLU A 233 -4.81 -5.19 -10.03
C GLU A 233 -5.90 -4.51 -9.21
N ILE A 234 -5.64 -4.22 -7.93
CA ILE A 234 -6.58 -3.45 -7.09
C ILE A 234 -6.73 -2.03 -7.63
N VAL A 235 -5.64 -1.36 -8.03
CA VAL A 235 -5.71 -0.03 -8.66
C VAL A 235 -6.59 -0.06 -9.92
N GLU A 236 -6.32 -1.02 -10.80
CA GLU A 236 -7.05 -1.22 -12.05
C GLU A 236 -8.56 -1.44 -11.81
N GLU A 237 -8.92 -2.30 -10.87
CA GLU A 237 -10.31 -2.62 -10.54
C GLU A 237 -11.10 -1.37 -10.12
N PHE A 238 -10.51 -0.54 -9.26
CA PHE A 238 -11.17 0.67 -8.77
C PHE A 238 -11.15 1.84 -9.77
N ALA A 239 -10.09 1.96 -10.57
CA ALA A 239 -10.04 2.95 -11.65
C ALA A 239 -11.12 2.66 -12.72
N LYS A 240 -11.27 1.39 -13.15
CA LYS A 240 -12.34 0.96 -14.09
C LYS A 240 -13.75 1.26 -13.57
N ARG A 241 -13.93 1.16 -12.26
CA ARG A 241 -15.20 1.45 -11.58
C ARG A 241 -15.42 2.92 -11.25
N ARG A 242 -14.58 3.81 -11.79
CA ARG A 242 -14.67 5.27 -11.61
C ARG A 242 -14.51 5.75 -10.16
N TYR A 243 -13.86 4.96 -9.30
CA TYR A 243 -13.36 5.48 -8.03
C TYR A 243 -12.17 6.42 -8.29
N ILE A 244 -11.85 7.28 -7.32
CA ILE A 244 -10.62 8.08 -7.37
C ILE A 244 -9.53 7.30 -6.64
N VAL A 245 -8.48 6.87 -7.35
CA VAL A 245 -7.41 6.04 -6.78
C VAL A 245 -6.18 6.90 -6.49
N VAL A 246 -5.78 6.94 -5.22
CA VAL A 246 -4.65 7.75 -4.75
C VAL A 246 -3.56 6.85 -4.19
N LEU A 247 -2.32 7.03 -4.64
CA LEU A 247 -1.18 6.23 -4.22
C LEU A 247 -0.07 7.05 -3.55
N SER A 248 0.67 6.42 -2.64
CA SER A 248 1.89 6.97 -2.06
C SER A 248 2.92 5.89 -1.72
N GLY A 249 4.19 6.29 -1.58
CA GLY A 249 5.25 5.45 -1.04
C GLY A 249 5.54 4.19 -1.85
N CYS A 250 5.75 3.05 -1.17
CA CYS A 250 6.10 1.80 -1.84
C CYS A 250 4.95 1.27 -2.71
N ALA A 251 3.69 1.46 -2.28
CA ALA A 251 2.54 1.05 -3.07
C ALA A 251 2.47 1.79 -4.42
N ALA A 252 2.80 3.08 -4.45
CA ALA A 252 2.88 3.85 -5.69
C ALA A 252 3.92 3.27 -6.68
N MET A 253 5.06 2.82 -6.16
CA MET A 253 6.10 2.15 -6.95
C MET A 253 5.61 0.79 -7.45
N SER A 254 5.09 -0.05 -6.55
CA SER A 254 4.65 -1.41 -6.89
C SER A 254 3.50 -1.42 -7.90
N ALA A 255 2.59 -0.45 -7.87
CA ALA A 255 1.55 -0.30 -8.88
C ALA A 255 2.10 0.01 -10.29
N ALA A 256 3.29 0.63 -10.40
CA ALA A 256 3.95 0.84 -11.69
C ALA A 256 4.64 -0.42 -12.23
N MET A 257 4.96 -1.39 -11.36
CA MET A 257 5.74 -2.58 -11.71
C MET A 257 4.94 -3.66 -12.43
N VAL A 258 3.77 -3.31 -12.97
CA VAL A 258 2.91 -4.20 -13.76
C VAL A 258 2.50 -3.46 -15.03
N LYS A 259 2.56 -4.16 -16.15
CA LYS A 259 2.11 -3.68 -17.46
C LYS A 259 0.94 -4.53 -17.92
N ASP A 260 0.01 -3.90 -18.63
CA ASP A 260 -1.04 -4.60 -19.35
C ASP A 260 -0.50 -5.28 -20.62
N GLU A 261 -1.38 -5.95 -21.36
CA GLU A 261 -1.07 -6.61 -22.64
C GLU A 261 -0.53 -5.63 -23.71
N GLU A 262 -0.86 -4.34 -23.59
CA GLU A 262 -0.36 -3.27 -24.46
C GLU A 262 0.98 -2.68 -23.95
N GLY A 263 1.55 -3.22 -22.87
CA GLY A 263 2.80 -2.78 -22.29
C GLY A 263 2.71 -1.50 -21.44
N ARG A 264 1.50 -1.06 -21.08
CA ARG A 264 1.25 0.18 -20.32
C ARG A 264 1.02 -0.09 -18.84
N THR A 265 1.55 0.79 -18.00
CA THR A 265 1.28 0.83 -16.57
C THR A 265 -0.07 1.47 -16.26
N VAL A 266 -0.57 1.28 -15.04
CA VAL A 266 -1.79 1.98 -14.56
C VAL A 266 -1.68 3.51 -14.66
N TYR A 267 -0.48 4.07 -14.54
CA TYR A 267 -0.28 5.52 -14.64
C TYR A 267 -0.38 6.07 -16.07
N GLU A 268 -0.14 5.23 -17.07
CA GLU A 268 -0.25 5.55 -18.49
C GLU A 268 -1.68 5.36 -19.00
N LYS A 269 -2.40 4.37 -18.45
CA LYS A 269 -3.79 4.04 -18.83
C LYS A 269 -4.82 5.05 -18.30
N TYR A 270 -4.60 5.57 -17.10
CA TYR A 270 -5.55 6.42 -16.40
C TYR A 270 -5.06 7.86 -16.23
N PRO A 271 -5.97 8.85 -16.18
CA PRO A 271 -5.58 10.22 -15.94
C PRO A 271 -5.05 10.42 -14.51
N GLY A 272 -4.16 11.40 -14.33
CA GLY A 272 -3.52 11.70 -13.03
C GLY A 272 -4.23 12.78 -12.20
N GLY A 273 -5.42 13.20 -12.60
CA GLY A 273 -6.26 14.15 -11.87
C GLY A 273 -6.93 13.49 -10.66
N PHE A 274 -7.27 14.27 -9.63
CA PHE A 274 -8.15 13.81 -8.56
C PHE A 274 -9.60 13.84 -9.07
N GLU A 275 -9.93 12.85 -9.91
CA GLU A 275 -11.19 12.74 -10.64
C GLU A 275 -11.65 11.28 -10.75
N ALA A 276 -12.90 11.07 -11.16
CA ALA A 276 -13.50 9.75 -11.27
C ALA A 276 -12.76 8.88 -12.29
N GLY A 277 -12.20 7.75 -11.84
CA GLY A 277 -11.36 6.85 -12.65
C GLY A 277 -9.91 7.30 -12.76
N GLY A 278 -9.50 8.36 -12.06
CA GLY A 278 -8.13 8.83 -12.00
C GLY A 278 -7.24 7.98 -11.11
N VAL A 279 -5.97 7.86 -11.49
CA VAL A 279 -4.89 7.17 -10.75
C VAL A 279 -3.74 8.15 -10.55
N LEU A 280 -3.54 8.60 -9.31
CA LEU A 280 -2.57 9.63 -8.99
C LEU A 280 -1.59 9.22 -7.88
N ASN A 281 -0.33 9.57 -8.07
CA ASN A 281 0.72 9.43 -7.06
C ASN A 281 0.91 10.76 -6.32
N VAL A 282 0.57 10.84 -5.03
CA VAL A 282 0.77 12.07 -4.23
C VAL A 282 2.22 12.25 -3.76
N GLY A 283 3.04 11.20 -3.83
CA GLY A 283 4.46 11.24 -3.49
C GLY A 283 4.88 10.19 -2.46
N SER A 284 5.85 10.55 -1.62
CA SER A 284 6.43 9.64 -0.63
C SER A 284 5.47 9.39 0.54
N CYS A 285 5.89 8.58 1.52
CA CYS A 285 5.05 8.30 2.69
C CYS A 285 4.65 9.57 3.49
N VAL A 286 5.43 10.65 3.42
CA VAL A 286 5.09 11.93 4.06
C VAL A 286 4.11 12.78 3.25
N SER A 287 3.69 12.31 2.06
CA SER A 287 2.60 12.89 1.27
C SER A 287 1.22 12.33 1.64
N ASN A 288 1.12 11.31 2.50
CA ASN A 288 -0.17 10.83 3.01
C ASN A 288 -1.05 11.92 3.67
N PRO A 289 -0.50 12.95 4.35
CA PRO A 289 -1.28 14.10 4.80
C PRO A 289 -2.01 14.84 3.68
N HIS A 290 -1.58 14.78 2.42
CA HIS A 290 -2.33 15.35 1.30
C HIS A 290 -3.62 14.57 0.99
N ILE A 291 -3.62 13.25 1.23
CA ILE A 291 -4.80 12.41 1.09
C ILE A 291 -5.81 12.73 2.20
N ALA A 292 -5.34 12.82 3.45
CA ALA A 292 -6.17 13.29 4.57
C ALA A 292 -6.67 14.73 4.32
N GLY A 293 -5.79 15.59 3.80
CA GLY A 293 -6.09 16.95 3.40
C GLY A 293 -7.18 17.02 2.35
N ALA A 294 -7.24 16.10 1.38
CA ALA A 294 -8.33 16.04 0.40
C ALA A 294 -9.69 15.80 1.08
N ALA A 295 -9.77 14.83 2.00
CA ALA A 295 -11.00 14.57 2.76
C ALA A 295 -11.43 15.77 3.62
N ILE A 296 -10.47 16.40 4.30
CA ILE A 296 -10.69 17.63 5.10
C ILE A 296 -11.17 18.78 4.21
N LYS A 297 -10.57 18.95 3.03
CA LYS A 297 -10.96 20.00 2.09
C LYS A 297 -12.31 19.75 1.44
N ILE A 298 -12.76 18.51 1.26
CA ILE A 298 -14.15 18.23 0.87
C ILE A 298 -15.10 18.80 1.93
N ALA A 299 -14.87 18.54 3.21
CA ALA A 299 -15.68 19.10 4.29
C ALA A 299 -15.65 20.65 4.31
N SER A 300 -14.47 21.25 4.14
CA SER A 300 -14.32 22.70 4.23
C SER A 300 -14.78 23.45 2.98
N ILE A 301 -14.47 22.97 1.77
CA ILE A 301 -14.77 23.67 0.52
C ILE A 301 -16.22 23.40 0.09
N PHE A 302 -16.63 22.12 0.07
CA PHE A 302 -17.97 21.76 -0.39
C PHE A 302 -19.03 22.04 0.70
N ALA A 303 -18.78 21.61 1.94
CA ALA A 303 -19.74 21.80 3.04
C ALA A 303 -19.48 23.04 3.90
N LYS A 304 -18.52 23.90 3.52
CA LYS A 304 -18.23 25.19 4.18
C LYS A 304 -17.94 25.06 5.69
N ARG A 305 -17.40 23.92 6.13
CA ARG A 305 -17.06 23.68 7.54
C ARG A 305 -15.79 24.43 7.92
N ASN A 306 -15.79 25.04 9.10
CA ASN A 306 -14.63 25.74 9.65
C ASN A 306 -13.60 24.71 10.14
N LEU A 307 -12.33 24.92 9.81
CA LEU A 307 -11.22 24.02 10.17
C LEU A 307 -10.59 24.35 11.53
N ARG A 308 -10.58 25.62 11.92
CA ARG A 308 -9.80 26.07 13.08
C ARG A 308 -10.36 25.49 14.38
N GLY A 309 -9.57 24.65 15.05
CA GLY A 309 -9.94 24.04 16.33
C GLY A 309 -11.14 23.09 16.28
N ASN A 310 -11.49 22.57 15.10
CA ASN A 310 -12.78 21.90 14.87
C ASN A 310 -12.63 20.46 14.36
N TYR A 311 -11.59 19.76 14.79
CA TYR A 311 -11.25 18.42 14.28
C TYR A 311 -12.42 17.43 14.42
N GLU A 312 -13.12 17.45 15.55
CA GLU A 312 -14.23 16.55 15.85
C GLU A 312 -15.37 16.65 14.81
N GLU A 313 -15.80 17.87 14.44
CA GLU A 313 -16.85 18.08 13.44
C GLU A 313 -16.39 17.65 12.04
N ILE A 314 -15.13 17.89 11.71
CA ILE A 314 -14.56 17.48 10.42
C ILE A 314 -14.49 15.96 10.32
N ALA A 315 -14.05 15.27 11.38
CA ALA A 315 -14.04 13.82 11.43
C ALA A 315 -15.45 13.22 11.37
N ASP A 316 -16.41 13.81 12.11
CA ASP A 316 -17.83 13.42 12.04
C ASP A 316 -18.41 13.59 10.63
N TYR A 317 -18.11 14.71 9.97
CA TYR A 317 -18.53 14.94 8.59
C TYR A 317 -17.96 13.90 7.62
N ILE A 318 -16.66 13.62 7.72
CA ILE A 318 -15.98 12.65 6.85
C ILE A 318 -16.53 11.24 7.08
N HIS A 319 -16.64 10.83 8.34
CA HIS A 319 -17.18 9.53 8.74
C HIS A 319 -18.58 9.28 8.18
N ASN A 320 -19.44 10.29 8.21
CA ASN A 320 -20.84 10.14 7.84
C ASN A 320 -21.15 10.41 6.35
N ARG A 321 -20.23 11.04 5.60
CA ARG A 321 -20.56 11.60 4.27
C ARG A 321 -19.51 11.41 3.20
N VAL A 322 -18.25 11.20 3.55
CA VAL A 322 -17.17 11.11 2.56
C VAL A 322 -16.80 9.64 2.38
N GLY A 323 -17.28 9.04 1.28
CA GLY A 323 -16.92 7.68 0.88
C GLY A 323 -15.43 7.59 0.57
N ALA A 324 -14.65 7.04 1.49
CA ALA A 324 -13.22 6.88 1.35
C ALA A 324 -12.74 5.65 2.12
N VAL A 325 -11.72 4.97 1.61
CA VAL A 325 -11.09 3.80 2.25
C VAL A 325 -9.58 3.85 1.98
N GLY A 326 -8.78 3.59 3.00
CA GLY A 326 -7.35 3.33 2.86
C GLY A 326 -7.06 1.83 2.74
N LEU A 327 -6.11 1.46 1.89
CA LEU A 327 -5.53 0.13 1.81
C LEU A 327 -4.02 0.25 2.03
N ALA A 328 -3.51 -0.45 3.04
CA ALA A 328 -2.09 -0.67 3.27
C ALA A 328 -1.77 -2.16 3.18
N TRP A 329 -1.83 -2.70 1.95
CA TRP A 329 -1.74 -4.13 1.66
C TRP A 329 -0.46 -4.78 2.24
N GLY A 330 0.68 -4.13 2.07
CA GLY A 330 1.97 -4.61 2.54
C GLY A 330 2.46 -3.92 3.82
N ALA A 331 1.56 -3.51 4.73
CA ALA A 331 1.96 -2.76 5.92
C ALA A 331 2.94 -3.57 6.82
N MET A 332 4.09 -2.96 7.16
CA MET A 332 5.01 -3.53 8.17
C MET A 332 5.55 -2.53 9.22
N SER A 333 5.66 -1.25 8.88
CA SER A 333 6.37 -0.26 9.70
C SER A 333 5.48 0.40 10.76
N GLN A 334 6.06 0.88 11.88
CA GLN A 334 5.31 1.72 12.83
C GLN A 334 4.74 2.98 12.16
N LYS A 335 5.39 3.49 11.10
CA LYS A 335 4.88 4.61 10.29
C LYS A 335 3.54 4.26 9.63
N ALA A 336 3.38 3.06 9.10
CA ALA A 336 2.11 2.64 8.52
C ALA A 336 1.00 2.58 9.58
N ALA A 337 1.30 2.08 10.79
CA ALA A 337 0.35 2.08 11.90
C ALA A 337 -0.06 3.51 12.32
N SER A 338 0.88 4.46 12.41
CA SER A 338 0.57 5.85 12.76
C SER A 338 -0.20 6.58 11.65
N ILE A 339 0.12 6.30 10.38
CA ILE A 339 -0.62 6.86 9.23
C ILE A 339 -2.05 6.36 9.28
N ALA A 340 -2.26 5.05 9.39
CA ALA A 340 -3.58 4.47 9.52
C ALA A 340 -4.35 5.07 10.71
N ALA A 341 -3.65 5.32 11.83
CA ALA A 341 -4.22 6.01 12.98
C ALA A 341 -4.71 7.42 12.73
N GLY A 342 -4.00 8.19 11.92
CA GLY A 342 -4.48 9.49 11.45
C GLY A 342 -5.79 9.38 10.68
N PHE A 343 -5.94 8.36 9.83
CA PHE A 343 -7.12 8.18 8.98
C PHE A 343 -8.34 7.65 9.73
N TRP A 344 -8.21 6.61 10.55
CA TRP A 344 -9.38 6.13 11.30
C TRP A 344 -9.85 7.13 12.34
N ARG A 345 -8.95 7.96 12.91
CA ARG A 345 -9.33 9.09 13.76
C ARG A 345 -10.09 10.18 13.00
N LEU A 346 -9.83 10.32 11.70
CA LEU A 346 -10.55 11.21 10.79
C LEU A 346 -11.86 10.60 10.26
N GLY A 347 -12.23 9.40 10.71
CA GLY A 347 -13.44 8.71 10.24
C GLY A 347 -13.27 7.99 8.90
N VAL A 348 -12.03 7.83 8.41
CA VAL A 348 -11.72 7.09 7.19
C VAL A 348 -11.31 5.66 7.55
N PRO A 349 -12.03 4.62 7.11
CA PRO A 349 -11.68 3.24 7.35
C PRO A 349 -10.38 2.84 6.64
N VAL A 350 -9.60 1.96 7.27
CA VAL A 350 -8.33 1.45 6.73
C VAL A 350 -8.29 -0.07 6.77
N ILE A 351 -7.93 -0.68 5.64
CA ILE A 351 -7.69 -2.11 5.48
C ILE A 351 -6.18 -2.33 5.41
N VAL A 352 -5.68 -3.33 6.12
CA VAL A 352 -4.30 -3.82 5.97
C VAL A 352 -4.32 -5.25 5.42
N GLY A 353 -3.25 -5.67 4.75
CA GLY A 353 -3.11 -7.07 4.38
C GLY A 353 -2.86 -7.99 5.59
N PRO A 354 -2.69 -9.29 5.37
CA PRO A 354 -2.68 -10.30 6.44
C PRO A 354 -1.59 -10.05 7.48
N HIS A 355 -0.40 -9.58 7.07
CA HIS A 355 0.67 -9.23 8.00
C HIS A 355 0.36 -8.02 8.89
N GLY A 356 -0.60 -7.18 8.52
CA GLY A 356 -1.07 -6.07 9.34
C GLY A 356 -1.78 -6.52 10.63
N SER A 357 -2.25 -7.77 10.70
CA SER A 357 -2.76 -8.38 11.95
C SER A 357 -1.76 -8.28 13.11
N LYS A 358 -0.46 -8.27 12.79
CA LYS A 358 0.65 -8.16 13.74
C LYS A 358 0.72 -6.80 14.47
N TYR A 359 -0.07 -5.79 14.07
CA TYR A 359 -0.25 -4.55 14.82
C TYR A 359 -1.09 -4.70 16.10
N ARG A 360 -1.69 -5.88 16.35
CA ARG A 360 -2.34 -6.30 17.60
C ARG A 360 -3.67 -5.65 17.96
N ARG A 361 -4.06 -4.56 17.30
CA ARG A 361 -5.33 -3.86 17.58
C ARG A 361 -6.07 -3.55 16.29
N MET A 362 -7.31 -4.03 16.20
CA MET A 362 -8.26 -3.70 15.14
C MET A 362 -9.42 -2.86 15.71
N LEU A 363 -10.13 -2.15 14.84
CA LEU A 363 -11.32 -1.35 15.17
C LEU A 363 -12.49 -1.89 14.35
N LEU A 364 -13.04 -3.00 14.83
CA LEU A 364 -14.13 -3.75 14.21
C LEU A 364 -15.47 -3.32 14.81
N GLY A 365 -16.42 -2.97 13.96
CA GLY A 365 -17.82 -2.78 14.35
C GLY A 365 -18.57 -4.12 14.45
N ARG A 366 -19.66 -4.11 15.21
CA ARG A 366 -20.55 -5.25 15.44
C ARG A 366 -21.84 -5.06 14.66
N ALA A 367 -21.87 -5.51 13.40
CA ALA A 367 -23.06 -5.38 12.55
C ALA A 367 -24.30 -6.09 13.12
N ASP A 368 -24.10 -7.09 13.97
CA ASP A 368 -25.14 -7.82 14.69
C ASP A 368 -25.81 -7.02 15.81
N LYS A 369 -25.16 -5.95 16.31
CA LYS A 369 -25.67 -5.10 17.41
C LYS A 369 -26.30 -3.82 16.87
N LYS A 370 -27.59 -3.86 16.59
CA LYS A 370 -28.34 -2.74 15.98
C LYS A 370 -28.20 -1.43 16.76
N GLU A 371 -28.10 -1.49 18.09
CA GLU A 371 -27.96 -0.37 19.00
C GLU A 371 -26.67 0.45 18.81
N ASP A 372 -25.59 -0.18 18.32
CA ASP A 372 -24.30 0.47 18.10
C ASP A 372 -24.31 1.43 16.88
N TRP A 373 -25.38 1.37 16.07
CA TRP A 373 -25.47 2.03 14.77
C TRP A 373 -26.46 3.20 14.72
N TYR A 374 -26.92 3.68 15.88
CA TYR A 374 -27.77 4.86 15.97
C TYR A 374 -26.97 6.14 16.17
N VAL A 375 -27.29 7.14 15.36
CA VAL A 375 -26.72 8.50 15.42
C VAL A 375 -27.84 9.53 15.54
N TYR A 376 -27.50 10.82 15.65
CA TYR A 376 -28.50 11.88 15.60
C TYR A 376 -28.77 12.32 14.16
N ASP A 377 -30.03 12.61 13.83
CA ASP A 377 -30.33 13.45 12.67
C ASP A 377 -30.14 14.91 13.07
N ALA A 378 -29.19 15.61 12.43
CA ALA A 378 -28.86 16.98 12.76
C ALA A 378 -30.02 17.97 12.52
N ARG A 379 -31.04 17.60 11.73
CA ARG A 379 -32.21 18.44 11.46
C ARG A 379 -33.24 18.35 12.58
N THR A 380 -33.52 17.15 13.08
CA THR A 380 -34.61 16.92 14.04
C THR A 380 -34.15 16.67 15.47
N GLY A 381 -32.93 16.14 15.64
CA GLY A 381 -32.39 15.68 16.91
C GLY A 381 -32.77 14.25 17.29
N ASP A 382 -33.55 13.56 16.44
CA ASP A 382 -33.97 12.19 16.69
C ASP A 382 -32.82 11.20 16.50
N LYS A 383 -32.91 10.07 17.19
CA LYS A 383 -32.00 8.95 16.94
C LYS A 383 -32.42 8.22 15.67
N VAL A 384 -31.51 8.11 14.71
CA VAL A 384 -31.71 7.47 13.41
C VAL A 384 -30.67 6.39 13.18
N TYR A 385 -31.07 5.31 12.52
CA TYR A 385 -30.17 4.23 12.16
C TYR A 385 -29.29 4.64 10.96
N ALA A 386 -27.98 4.50 11.08
CA ALA A 386 -27.01 4.95 10.08
C ALA A 386 -26.09 3.83 9.55
N GLY A 387 -26.15 2.64 10.15
CA GLY A 387 -25.09 1.64 10.02
C GLY A 387 -25.48 0.32 9.37
N PRO A 388 -24.50 -0.57 9.12
CA PRO A 388 -23.09 -0.44 9.49
C PRO A 388 -22.22 0.20 8.38
N THR A 389 -22.22 1.53 8.24
CA THR A 389 -21.54 2.25 7.14
C THR A 389 -20.63 3.39 7.63
N PRO A 390 -19.29 3.25 7.57
CA PRO A 390 -18.52 2.02 7.36
C PRO A 390 -18.58 1.07 8.58
N GLU A 391 -18.56 -0.24 8.35
CA GLU A 391 -18.64 -1.24 9.43
C GLU A 391 -17.37 -1.30 10.28
N HIS A 392 -16.21 -1.10 9.69
CA HIS A 392 -14.92 -1.17 10.37
C HIS A 392 -14.16 0.11 10.14
N LEU A 393 -13.39 0.54 11.14
CA LEU A 393 -12.44 1.65 10.99
C LEU A 393 -11.02 1.17 10.76
N PHE A 394 -10.67 -0.02 11.27
CA PHE A 394 -9.37 -0.64 11.03
C PHE A 394 -9.51 -2.16 11.05
N THR A 395 -9.18 -2.81 9.94
CA THR A 395 -9.37 -4.27 9.77
C THR A 395 -8.31 -4.86 8.86
N THR A 396 -8.24 -6.19 8.82
CA THR A 396 -7.38 -6.98 7.93
C THR A 396 -8.20 -7.65 6.84
N ALA A 397 -7.63 -7.76 5.65
CA ALA A 397 -8.07 -8.72 4.64
C ALA A 397 -6.94 -9.73 4.40
N GLU A 398 -7.30 -11.00 4.27
CA GLU A 398 -6.38 -12.11 4.03
C GLU A 398 -5.99 -12.19 2.56
N THR A 399 -6.97 -12.01 1.65
CA THR A 399 -6.77 -12.16 0.20
C THR A 399 -7.05 -10.87 -0.56
N LYS A 400 -6.45 -10.73 -1.76
CA LYS A 400 -6.75 -9.64 -2.70
C LYS A 400 -8.26 -9.52 -2.98
N ALA A 401 -8.92 -10.66 -3.20
CA ALA A 401 -10.36 -10.72 -3.47
C ALA A 401 -11.17 -10.12 -2.32
N GLU A 402 -10.83 -10.48 -1.09
CA GLU A 402 -11.46 -9.94 0.11
C GLU A 402 -11.21 -8.45 0.27
N ALA A 403 -9.97 -8.00 0.08
CA ALA A 403 -9.64 -6.58 0.15
C ALA A 403 -10.47 -5.76 -0.85
N ILE A 404 -10.64 -6.23 -2.09
CA ILE A 404 -11.42 -5.55 -3.12
C ILE A 404 -12.90 -5.44 -2.70
N VAL A 405 -13.53 -6.54 -2.28
CA VAL A 405 -14.93 -6.53 -1.84
C VAL A 405 -15.11 -5.59 -0.64
N MET A 406 -14.18 -5.64 0.31
CA MET A 406 -14.20 -4.83 1.52
C MET A 406 -14.01 -3.33 1.24
N ILE A 407 -13.15 -2.94 0.29
CA ILE A 407 -13.00 -1.54 -0.13
C ILE A 407 -14.32 -0.98 -0.67
N ALA A 408 -15.05 -1.73 -1.50
CA ALA A 408 -16.33 -1.29 -2.04
C ALA A 408 -17.38 -1.13 -0.93
N LYS A 409 -17.48 -2.11 -0.02
CA LYS A 409 -18.37 -2.08 1.15
C LYS A 409 -18.08 -0.89 2.06
N LEU A 410 -16.81 -0.69 2.45
CA LEU A 410 -16.41 0.36 3.38
C LEU A 410 -16.44 1.77 2.77
N CYS A 411 -16.74 1.93 1.48
CA CYS A 411 -17.03 3.23 0.85
C CYS A 411 -18.49 3.70 1.04
N LEU A 412 -19.41 2.82 1.48
CA LEU A 412 -20.79 3.18 1.81
C LEU A 412 -20.82 4.18 2.96
N ARG A 413 -21.71 5.18 2.87
CA ARG A 413 -21.88 6.21 3.91
C ARG A 413 -23.34 6.44 4.24
N PRO A 414 -23.70 6.78 5.49
CA PRO A 414 -25.10 6.91 5.87
C PRO A 414 -25.86 7.97 5.06
N ASN A 415 -25.16 9.05 4.65
CA ASN A 415 -25.72 10.17 3.90
C ASN A 415 -25.70 10.00 2.36
N ASP A 416 -25.34 8.82 1.83
CA ASP A 416 -25.40 8.61 0.37
C ASP A 416 -26.80 8.94 -0.16
N THR A 417 -26.91 9.62 -1.31
CA THR A 417 -28.23 9.75 -1.98
C THR A 417 -28.71 8.39 -2.45
N SER A 418 -29.99 8.24 -2.79
CA SER A 418 -30.46 6.93 -3.31
C SER A 418 -29.78 6.51 -4.61
N LYS A 419 -29.50 7.47 -5.50
CA LYS A 419 -28.68 7.22 -6.70
C LYS A 419 -27.26 6.78 -6.33
N GLY A 420 -26.59 7.50 -5.43
CA GLY A 420 -25.24 7.16 -4.99
C GLY A 420 -25.16 5.80 -4.28
N ARG A 421 -26.12 5.52 -3.39
CA ARG A 421 -26.24 4.23 -2.70
C ARG A 421 -26.44 3.10 -3.68
N SER A 422 -27.35 3.27 -4.65
CA SER A 422 -27.61 2.28 -5.69
C SER A 422 -26.36 1.94 -6.50
N MET A 423 -25.53 2.94 -6.85
CA MET A 423 -24.27 2.68 -7.56
C MET A 423 -23.23 1.97 -6.68
N LYS A 424 -23.06 2.39 -5.42
CA LYS A 424 -22.15 1.70 -4.48
C LYS A 424 -22.57 0.26 -4.23
N LEU A 425 -23.87 0.01 -4.05
CA LEU A 425 -24.42 -1.34 -3.92
C LEU A 425 -24.21 -2.17 -5.19
N THR A 426 -24.36 -1.58 -6.37
CA THR A 426 -24.07 -2.25 -7.64
C THR A 426 -22.61 -2.74 -7.67
N HIS A 427 -21.65 -1.89 -7.28
CA HIS A 427 -20.24 -2.29 -7.22
C HIS A 427 -19.98 -3.37 -6.16
N TYR A 428 -20.54 -3.20 -4.96
CA TYR A 428 -20.36 -4.17 -3.88
C TYR A 428 -20.91 -5.55 -4.25
N ILE A 429 -22.14 -5.61 -4.78
CA ILE A 429 -22.79 -6.86 -5.18
C ILE A 429 -22.05 -7.50 -6.35
N ASP A 430 -21.68 -6.73 -7.38
CA ASP A 430 -20.93 -7.26 -8.53
C ASP A 430 -19.58 -7.85 -8.11
N LEU A 431 -18.84 -7.15 -7.24
CA LEU A 431 -17.57 -7.66 -6.71
C LEU A 431 -17.77 -8.91 -5.86
N HIS A 432 -18.78 -8.94 -5.01
CA HIS A 432 -19.09 -10.11 -4.19
C HIS A 432 -19.48 -11.32 -5.03
N LYS A 433 -20.33 -11.14 -6.04
CA LYS A 433 -20.71 -12.21 -6.97
C LYS A 433 -19.52 -12.68 -7.81
N ARG A 434 -18.65 -11.76 -8.26
CA ARG A 434 -17.46 -12.11 -9.05
C ARG A 434 -16.43 -12.90 -8.26
N TYR A 435 -16.14 -12.49 -7.02
CA TYR A 435 -15.08 -13.10 -6.22
C TYR A 435 -15.55 -14.25 -5.32
N TYR A 436 -16.81 -14.22 -4.87
CA TYR A 436 -17.36 -15.23 -3.94
C TYR A 436 -18.52 -16.05 -4.53
N GLY A 437 -19.00 -15.73 -5.74
CA GLY A 437 -20.05 -16.49 -6.42
C GLY A 437 -21.47 -16.32 -5.86
N VAL A 438 -21.65 -15.50 -4.83
CA VAL A 438 -22.93 -15.37 -4.10
C VAL A 438 -23.30 -13.91 -3.86
N MET A 439 -24.57 -13.63 -3.55
CA MET A 439 -25.03 -12.31 -3.09
C MET A 439 -24.53 -12.04 -1.66
N PRO A 440 -24.18 -10.80 -1.27
CA PRO A 440 -23.86 -10.51 0.12
C PRO A 440 -25.05 -10.77 1.04
N ASP A 441 -24.80 -11.38 2.19
CA ASP A 441 -25.79 -11.77 3.18
C ASP A 441 -26.37 -10.57 3.97
N ASP A 442 -25.67 -9.44 3.93
CA ASP A 442 -25.91 -8.23 4.69
C ASP A 442 -26.50 -7.07 3.86
N ILE A 443 -26.88 -7.30 2.59
CA ILE A 443 -27.44 -6.24 1.71
C ILE A 443 -28.60 -5.49 2.34
N HIS A 444 -29.46 -6.19 3.08
CA HIS A 444 -30.60 -5.62 3.78
C HIS A 444 -30.23 -4.52 4.79
N LEU A 445 -28.99 -4.51 5.30
CA LEU A 445 -28.50 -3.46 6.20
C LEU A 445 -28.14 -2.16 5.48
N PHE A 446 -27.97 -2.20 4.15
CA PHE A 446 -27.50 -1.07 3.34
C PHE A 446 -28.55 -0.49 2.41
N VAL A 447 -29.73 -1.10 2.32
CA VAL A 447 -30.89 -0.55 1.60
C VAL A 447 -31.74 0.22 2.61
N ARG A 448 -31.98 1.50 2.37
CA ARG A 448 -32.86 2.32 3.25
C ARG A 448 -34.25 2.46 2.66
N ASN A 449 -34.35 2.57 1.34
CA ASN A 449 -35.61 2.67 0.63
C ASN A 449 -35.54 1.95 -0.71
N LYS A 450 -36.69 1.78 -1.38
CA LYS A 450 -36.74 1.04 -2.66
C LYS A 450 -35.95 1.71 -3.79
N MET A 451 -35.58 2.99 -3.66
CA MET A 451 -34.78 3.74 -4.63
C MET A 451 -33.28 3.50 -4.47
N ASP A 452 -32.83 2.96 -3.33
CA ASP A 452 -31.44 2.53 -3.13
C ASP A 452 -31.13 1.25 -3.93
N ILE A 453 -32.14 0.49 -4.37
CA ILE A 453 -31.97 -0.82 -4.99
C ILE A 453 -31.46 -0.68 -6.44
N PRO A 454 -30.35 -1.33 -6.83
CA PRO A 454 -29.91 -1.41 -8.23
C PRO A 454 -31.00 -1.97 -9.15
N ILE A 455 -31.29 -1.28 -10.26
CA ILE A 455 -32.39 -1.60 -11.17
C ILE A 455 -32.30 -3.05 -11.69
N THR A 456 -31.11 -3.48 -12.11
CA THR A 456 -30.87 -4.80 -12.69
C THR A 456 -31.01 -5.95 -11.70
N MET A 457 -30.96 -5.67 -10.40
CA MET A 457 -30.97 -6.67 -9.32
C MET A 457 -32.20 -6.54 -8.42
N LYS A 458 -33.17 -5.70 -8.82
CA LYS A 458 -34.32 -5.34 -8.00
C LYS A 458 -35.18 -6.54 -7.54
N PRO A 459 -35.52 -7.52 -8.41
CA PRO A 459 -36.33 -8.66 -7.98
C PRO A 459 -35.63 -9.52 -6.90
N GLU A 460 -34.34 -9.78 -7.06
CA GLU A 460 -33.53 -10.58 -6.14
C GLU A 460 -33.38 -9.88 -4.78
N ILE A 461 -33.10 -8.57 -4.79
CA ILE A 461 -32.93 -7.80 -3.55
C ILE A 461 -34.25 -7.66 -2.81
N LEU A 462 -35.37 -7.37 -3.50
CA LEU A 462 -36.68 -7.26 -2.85
C LEU A 462 -37.04 -8.55 -2.10
N LYS A 463 -36.78 -9.71 -2.70
CA LYS A 463 -36.99 -11.01 -2.03
C LYS A 463 -36.17 -11.12 -0.73
N ILE A 464 -34.89 -10.72 -0.76
CA ILE A 464 -34.03 -10.73 0.44
C ILE A 464 -34.55 -9.78 1.51
N LEU A 465 -35.04 -8.59 1.12
CA LEU A 465 -35.62 -7.62 2.06
C LEU A 465 -36.88 -8.18 2.73
N ASP A 466 -37.76 -8.83 1.96
CA ASP A 466 -38.97 -9.47 2.47
C ASP A 466 -38.60 -10.61 3.46
N ASP A 467 -37.65 -11.47 3.09
CA ASP A 467 -37.16 -12.58 3.94
C ASP A 467 -36.52 -12.08 5.26
N LYS A 468 -36.02 -10.84 5.29
CA LYS A 468 -35.34 -10.22 6.44
C LYS A 468 -36.24 -9.31 7.26
N ASN A 469 -37.55 -9.24 6.97
CA ASN A 469 -38.50 -8.31 7.61
C ASN A 469 -37.99 -6.86 7.60
N TRP A 470 -37.42 -6.45 6.47
CA TRP A 470 -36.85 -5.13 6.32
C TRP A 470 -37.93 -4.03 6.31
N GLU A 471 -37.63 -2.90 6.96
CA GLU A 471 -38.50 -1.73 7.01
C GLU A 471 -37.84 -0.54 6.32
N GLU A 472 -38.66 0.21 5.57
CA GLU A 472 -38.21 1.39 4.84
C GLU A 472 -37.87 2.53 5.81
N THR A 473 -36.73 3.18 5.57
CA THR A 473 -36.18 4.28 6.36
C THR A 473 -35.76 5.45 5.47
N GLY A 474 -35.75 6.64 6.07
CA GLY A 474 -35.34 7.87 5.39
C GLY A 474 -33.81 7.99 5.27
N ILE A 475 -33.35 8.88 4.39
CA ILE A 475 -31.94 9.28 4.34
C ILE A 475 -31.69 10.25 5.52
N PRO A 476 -30.85 9.87 6.50
CA PRO A 476 -30.57 10.73 7.65
C PRO A 476 -29.70 11.92 7.27
N ASP A 477 -29.70 12.96 8.10
CA ASP A 477 -28.66 14.00 8.13
C ASP A 477 -27.72 13.69 9.32
N PRO A 478 -26.93 12.62 9.23
CA PRO A 478 -26.28 11.98 10.37
C PRO A 478 -25.22 12.86 11.02
N THR A 479 -25.14 12.75 12.35
CA THR A 479 -24.02 13.23 13.17
C THR A 479 -23.93 12.44 14.48
N LEU A 480 -22.70 12.17 14.91
CA LEU A 480 -22.39 11.64 16.25
C LEU A 480 -22.40 12.74 17.32
N LEU A 481 -22.47 14.01 16.89
CA LEU A 481 -22.27 15.16 17.76
C LEU A 481 -23.59 15.84 18.09
N LYS A 482 -24.05 15.67 19.33
CA LYS A 482 -25.29 16.32 19.80
C LYS A 482 -25.27 17.85 19.63
N ARG A 483 -24.09 18.48 19.73
CA ARG A 483 -23.93 19.93 19.51
C ARG A 483 -24.23 20.41 18.09
N MET A 484 -24.25 19.49 17.12
CA MET A 484 -24.54 19.78 15.71
C MET A 484 -26.03 19.70 15.37
N VAL A 485 -26.86 19.21 16.30
CA VAL A 485 -28.32 19.21 16.16
C VAL A 485 -28.81 20.65 16.14
N ARG A 486 -29.58 21.02 15.11
CA ARG A 486 -30.18 22.34 14.98
C ARG A 486 -31.08 22.59 16.18
N LYS A 487 -30.83 23.69 16.91
CA LYS A 487 -31.76 24.13 17.96
C LYS A 487 -33.10 24.45 17.28
N LYS A 488 -34.19 23.88 17.80
CA LYS A 488 -35.54 24.35 17.46
C LYS A 488 -35.58 25.83 17.85
N GLY A 489 -35.74 26.71 16.86
CA GLY A 489 -35.94 28.13 17.06
C GLY A 489 -37.27 28.41 17.75
#